data_AF-C7GRH9-F1
#
_entry.id   AF-C7GRH9-F1
#
_cell.length_a   1.000
_cell.length_b   1.000
_cell.length_c   1.000
_cell.angle_alpha   90.00
_cell.angle_beta   90.00
_cell.angle_gamma   90.00
#
_symmetry.space_group_name_H-M   'P 1'
#
loop_
_entity.id
_entity.type
_entity.pdbx_description
1 polymer ?
#
loop_
_entity_poly.entity_id
_entity_poly.type
_entity_poly.pdbx_seq_one_letter_code
_entity_poly.pdbx_strand_id
1 'polypeptide(L)'
;MEEYDYSDVKPLPIETDLQDELCRIMYTEDYKRLMGLARALISLNELSPRALQLTAEIIDVAPAFYTIWNYRFNIVRHMMSESEDTVLYLNKELDWLDEVTLNNPKNYQIWSYRQSLLKLHPSPSFKRELPILKLMIDDDSKNYHVWSYRKWCCLFFSDFQHELAYASDLIETDIYNNSAWTHRMFYWVNAKDVISKVELADELQFIMDKIQLVPQNISPWTYLRGFQELFHDRLQWDSKVVDFATTFIGDVLSLPIGSPEDLPEIESSYALEFLAYHWGADPCTRDNAVKAYSLLAIKYDPIRKNLWHHKINNLN
;
A
#
# COMPACT_ATOMS: atom_id res chain seq x y z
N MET A 1 29.29 4.31 -20.68
CA MET A 1 29.16 2.85 -20.54
C MET A 1 30.46 2.24 -21.01
N GLU A 2 31.02 1.30 -20.23
CA GLU A 2 32.01 0.38 -20.79
C GLU A 2 31.30 -0.43 -21.89
N GLU A 3 31.98 -0.66 -23.00
CA GLU A 3 31.45 -1.46 -24.10
C GLU A 3 32.06 -2.85 -23.98
N TYR A 4 31.26 -3.82 -23.52
CA TYR A 4 31.71 -5.20 -23.39
C TYR A 4 31.56 -5.95 -24.72
N ASP A 5 32.50 -6.87 -24.96
CA ASP A 5 32.45 -7.78 -26.11
C ASP A 5 31.58 -9.01 -25.79
N TYR A 6 30.69 -9.33 -26.73
CA TYR A 6 29.81 -10.49 -26.72
C TYR A 6 29.99 -11.37 -27.97
N SER A 7 31.02 -11.12 -28.78
CA SER A 7 31.27 -11.82 -30.05
C SER A 7 31.56 -13.31 -29.87
N ASP A 8 32.03 -13.73 -28.69
CA ASP A 8 32.24 -15.12 -28.29
C ASP A 8 30.93 -15.86 -27.94
N VAL A 9 29.83 -15.14 -27.72
CA VAL A 9 28.55 -15.71 -27.28
C VAL A 9 27.55 -15.72 -28.43
N LYS A 10 27.12 -16.93 -28.82
CA LYS A 10 26.04 -17.09 -29.80
C LYS A 10 24.67 -16.85 -29.13
N PRO A 11 23.87 -15.84 -29.54
CA PRO A 11 22.52 -15.63 -28.99
C PRO A 11 21.61 -16.83 -29.22
N LEU A 12 20.81 -17.20 -28.21
CA LEU A 12 19.84 -18.29 -28.32
C LEU A 12 18.47 -17.78 -28.87
N PRO A 13 17.80 -18.50 -29.79
CA PRO A 13 16.54 -18.04 -30.39
C PRO A 13 15.40 -17.88 -29.38
N ILE A 14 14.76 -16.72 -29.31
CA ILE A 14 13.65 -16.48 -28.36
C ILE A 14 12.27 -16.87 -28.92
N GLU A 15 12.21 -17.17 -30.22
CA GLU A 15 11.01 -17.66 -30.89
C GLU A 15 10.87 -19.17 -30.68
N THR A 16 9.63 -19.68 -30.68
CA THR A 16 9.33 -21.08 -30.37
C THR A 16 9.28 -21.99 -31.61
N ASP A 17 9.45 -21.43 -32.80
CA ASP A 17 9.29 -22.09 -34.12
C ASP A 17 7.91 -22.76 -34.32
N LEU A 18 6.92 -22.46 -33.48
CA LEU A 18 5.57 -23.00 -33.57
C LEU A 18 4.75 -22.28 -34.65
N GLN A 19 4.06 -23.04 -35.51
CA GLN A 19 3.33 -22.52 -36.65
C GLN A 19 2.09 -21.69 -36.27
N ASP A 20 1.42 -22.05 -35.17
CA ASP A 20 0.18 -21.40 -34.68
C ASP A 20 0.36 -20.86 -33.25
N GLU A 21 1.46 -20.18 -32.98
CA GLU A 21 1.74 -19.58 -31.67
C GLU A 21 0.71 -18.49 -31.32
N LEU A 22 -0.05 -18.71 -30.25
CA LEU A 22 -0.96 -17.70 -29.69
C LEU A 22 -0.16 -16.59 -28.99
N CYS A 23 -0.63 -15.36 -29.12
CA CYS A 23 -0.02 -14.17 -28.49
C CYS A 23 1.44 -13.93 -28.89
N ARG A 24 1.85 -14.32 -30.11
CA ARG A 24 3.19 -14.04 -30.63
C ARG A 24 3.46 -12.53 -30.67
N ILE A 25 4.56 -12.12 -30.03
CA ILE A 25 5.03 -10.75 -30.04
C ILE A 25 6.00 -10.58 -31.22
N MET A 26 5.80 -9.53 -32.01
CA MET A 26 6.70 -9.17 -33.11
C MET A 26 7.89 -8.37 -32.57
N TYR A 27 8.87 -9.08 -32.01
CA TYR A 27 10.06 -8.47 -31.42
C TYR A 27 10.92 -7.75 -32.47
N THR A 28 11.54 -6.63 -32.08
CA THR A 28 12.59 -5.98 -32.86
C THR A 28 13.86 -6.83 -32.86
N GLU A 29 14.73 -6.63 -33.84
CA GLU A 29 16.01 -7.37 -33.92
C GLU A 29 16.92 -7.09 -32.71
N ASP A 30 16.91 -5.86 -32.19
CA ASP A 30 17.64 -5.51 -30.96
C ASP A 30 17.11 -6.27 -29.75
N TYR A 31 15.79 -6.38 -29.60
CA TYR A 31 15.19 -7.14 -28.50
C TYR A 31 15.52 -8.63 -28.61
N LYS A 32 15.45 -9.19 -29.82
CA LYS A 32 15.86 -10.59 -30.09
C LYS A 32 17.33 -10.81 -29.73
N ARG A 33 18.21 -9.88 -30.10
CA ARG A 33 19.64 -9.94 -29.77
C ARG A 33 19.86 -9.92 -28.26
N LEU A 34 19.31 -8.94 -27.54
CA LEU A 34 19.48 -8.79 -26.10
C LEU A 34 18.96 -10.01 -25.34
N MET A 35 17.72 -10.43 -25.62
CA MET A 35 17.12 -11.59 -24.96
C MET A 35 17.84 -12.90 -25.32
N GLY A 36 18.29 -13.04 -26.57
CA GLY A 36 19.05 -14.20 -27.00
C GLY A 36 20.42 -14.30 -26.32
N LEU A 37 21.12 -13.18 -26.16
CA LEU A 37 22.36 -13.11 -25.36
C LEU A 37 22.09 -13.45 -23.90
N ALA A 38 21.04 -12.90 -23.30
CA ALA A 38 20.67 -13.22 -21.92
C ALA A 38 20.43 -14.72 -21.74
N ARG A 39 19.65 -15.34 -22.62
CA ARG A 39 19.39 -16.79 -22.57
C ARG A 39 20.68 -17.59 -22.70
N ALA A 40 21.61 -17.17 -23.57
CA ALA A 40 22.90 -17.81 -23.72
C ALA A 40 23.73 -17.72 -22.42
N LEU A 41 23.91 -16.52 -21.87
CA LEU A 41 24.70 -16.31 -20.64
C LEU A 41 24.09 -17.02 -19.42
N ILE A 42 22.75 -17.00 -19.30
CA ILE A 42 22.03 -17.75 -18.27
C ILE A 42 22.28 -19.26 -18.42
N SER A 43 22.25 -19.80 -19.64
CA SER A 43 22.50 -21.23 -19.88
C SER A 43 23.94 -21.66 -19.56
N LEU A 44 24.90 -20.75 -19.69
CA LEU A 44 26.29 -20.94 -19.32
C LEU A 44 26.55 -20.70 -17.83
N ASN A 45 25.54 -20.21 -17.09
CA ASN A 45 25.66 -19.75 -15.71
C ASN A 45 26.82 -18.74 -15.55
N GLU A 46 27.00 -17.85 -16.53
CA GLU A 46 28.05 -16.85 -16.49
C GLU A 46 27.71 -15.77 -15.46
N LEU A 47 28.61 -15.50 -14.52
CA LEU A 47 28.44 -14.44 -13.51
C LEU A 47 29.59 -13.44 -13.67
N SER A 48 29.47 -12.52 -14.63
CA SER A 48 30.53 -11.61 -15.05
C SER A 48 30.08 -10.14 -15.06
N PRO A 49 31.01 -9.16 -15.10
CA PRO A 49 30.65 -7.75 -15.27
C PRO A 49 29.85 -7.48 -16.55
N ARG A 50 30.18 -8.17 -17.66
CA ARG A 50 29.42 -8.06 -18.91
C ARG A 50 28.02 -8.65 -18.81
N ALA A 51 27.83 -9.72 -18.04
CA ALA A 51 26.50 -10.25 -17.77
C ALA A 51 25.68 -9.25 -16.93
N LEU A 52 26.31 -8.58 -15.96
CA LEU A 52 25.67 -7.55 -15.14
C LEU A 52 25.20 -6.37 -16.00
N GLN A 53 26.05 -5.85 -16.89
CA GLN A 53 25.66 -4.79 -17.83
C GLN A 53 24.51 -5.21 -18.73
N LEU A 54 24.57 -6.42 -19.31
CA LEU A 54 23.50 -6.93 -20.16
C LEU A 54 22.15 -6.97 -19.42
N THR A 55 22.15 -7.32 -18.13
CA THR A 55 20.90 -7.28 -17.34
C THR A 55 20.32 -5.87 -17.22
N ALA A 56 21.14 -4.82 -17.16
CA ALA A 56 20.66 -3.44 -17.11
C ALA A 56 19.98 -3.05 -18.44
N GLU A 57 20.62 -3.34 -19.58
CA GLU A 57 20.06 -3.09 -20.92
C GLU A 57 18.71 -3.81 -21.12
N ILE A 58 18.60 -5.04 -20.60
CA ILE A 58 17.35 -5.81 -20.69
C ILE A 58 16.28 -5.22 -19.78
N ILE A 59 16.64 -4.76 -18.57
CA ILE A 59 15.69 -4.15 -17.64
C ILE A 59 15.14 -2.84 -18.22
N ASP A 60 15.93 -2.08 -18.97
CA ASP A 60 15.47 -0.86 -19.64
C ASP A 60 14.36 -1.14 -20.67
N VAL A 61 14.45 -2.25 -21.42
CA VAL A 61 13.45 -2.60 -22.46
C VAL A 61 12.35 -3.55 -21.97
N ALA A 62 12.58 -4.28 -20.88
CA ALA A 62 11.68 -5.29 -20.34
C ALA A 62 11.73 -5.33 -18.80
N PRO A 63 11.37 -4.23 -18.11
CA PRO A 63 11.53 -4.10 -16.67
C PRO A 63 10.70 -5.13 -15.87
N ALA A 64 9.63 -5.68 -16.47
CA ALA A 64 8.80 -6.71 -15.84
C ALA A 64 9.37 -8.14 -15.96
N PHE A 65 10.49 -8.34 -16.66
CA PHE A 65 11.04 -9.67 -16.92
C PHE A 65 11.70 -10.27 -15.68
N TYR A 66 10.92 -10.90 -14.79
CA TYR A 66 11.38 -11.38 -13.49
C TYR A 66 12.61 -12.32 -13.53
N THR A 67 12.81 -13.09 -14.61
CA THR A 67 14.00 -13.95 -14.76
C THR A 67 15.29 -13.14 -14.81
N ILE A 68 15.28 -11.97 -15.47
CA ILE A 68 16.50 -11.15 -15.55
C ILE A 68 16.85 -10.54 -14.20
N TRP A 69 15.86 -10.16 -13.39
CA TRP A 69 16.07 -9.66 -12.04
C TRP A 69 16.69 -10.72 -11.13
N ASN A 70 16.21 -11.97 -11.22
CA ASN A 70 16.80 -13.08 -10.48
C ASN A 70 18.23 -13.37 -10.94
N TYR A 71 18.48 -13.34 -12.25
CA TYR A 71 19.83 -13.52 -12.78
C TYR A 71 20.77 -12.40 -12.33
N ARG A 72 20.34 -11.14 -12.42
CA ARG A 72 21.05 -9.97 -11.90
C ARG A 72 21.39 -10.14 -10.41
N PHE A 73 20.44 -10.59 -9.60
CA PHE A 73 20.67 -10.84 -8.17
C PHE A 73 21.79 -11.86 -7.93
N ASN A 74 21.82 -12.95 -8.69
CA ASN A 74 22.88 -13.94 -8.59
C ASN A 74 24.25 -13.39 -8.98
N ILE A 75 24.32 -12.57 -10.03
CA ILE A 75 25.55 -11.90 -10.46
C ILE A 75 26.02 -10.93 -9.38
N VAL A 76 25.15 -10.04 -8.89
CA VAL A 76 25.46 -9.07 -7.83
C VAL A 76 25.96 -9.77 -6.57
N ARG A 77 25.31 -10.87 -6.16
CA ARG A 77 25.75 -11.64 -4.99
C ARG A 77 27.13 -12.26 -5.18
N HIS A 78 27.44 -12.77 -6.37
CA HIS A 78 28.76 -13.33 -6.68
C HIS A 78 29.83 -12.24 -6.68
N MET A 79 29.62 -11.15 -7.41
CA MET A 79 30.53 -10.00 -7.48
C MET A 79 30.80 -9.38 -6.10
N MET A 80 29.73 -9.25 -5.29
CA MET A 80 29.83 -8.78 -3.92
C MET A 80 30.74 -9.67 -3.08
N SER A 81 30.69 -10.99 -3.25
CA SER A 81 31.54 -11.93 -2.51
C SER A 81 33.02 -11.84 -2.87
N GLU A 82 33.34 -11.26 -4.03
CA GLU A 82 34.71 -11.00 -4.50
C GLU A 82 35.17 -9.56 -4.21
N SER A 83 34.26 -8.68 -3.78
CA SER A 83 34.55 -7.27 -3.48
C SER A 83 35.23 -7.10 -2.12
N GLU A 84 36.29 -6.29 -2.07
CA GLU A 84 36.94 -5.87 -0.82
C GLU A 84 36.01 -5.03 0.07
N ASP A 85 35.09 -4.27 -0.55
CA ASP A 85 34.09 -3.45 0.14
C ASP A 85 32.68 -3.82 -0.34
N THR A 86 32.06 -4.75 0.40
CA THR A 86 30.69 -5.21 0.17
C THR A 86 29.66 -4.09 0.37
N VAL A 87 29.89 -3.20 1.34
CA VAL A 87 28.94 -2.12 1.66
C VAL A 87 28.91 -1.09 0.53
N LEU A 88 30.08 -0.66 0.05
CA LEU A 88 30.16 0.24 -1.09
C LEU A 88 29.56 -0.39 -2.35
N TYR A 89 29.80 -1.68 -2.58
CA TYR A 89 29.27 -2.39 -3.75
C TYR A 89 27.74 -2.40 -3.76
N LEU A 90 27.11 -2.80 -2.65
CA LEU A 90 25.64 -2.86 -2.56
C LEU A 90 24.99 -1.47 -2.56
N ASN A 91 25.64 -0.45 -1.99
CA ASN A 91 25.14 0.92 -2.09
C ASN A 91 25.11 1.41 -3.54
N LYS A 92 26.16 1.14 -4.33
CA LYS A 92 26.17 1.46 -5.77
C LYS A 92 25.05 0.75 -6.53
N GLU A 93 24.77 -0.50 -6.20
CA GLU A 93 23.66 -1.25 -6.82
C GLU A 93 22.29 -0.66 -6.42
N LEU A 94 22.13 -0.25 -5.17
CA LEU A 94 20.92 0.45 -4.72
C LEU A 94 20.75 1.82 -5.39
N ASP A 95 21.85 2.54 -5.65
CA ASP A 95 21.82 3.83 -6.35
C ASP A 95 21.41 3.65 -7.81
N TRP A 96 21.95 2.65 -8.50
CA TRP A 96 21.46 2.25 -9.83
C TRP A 96 19.97 1.89 -9.79
N LEU A 97 19.54 1.15 -8.77
CA LEU A 97 18.14 0.75 -8.63
C LEU A 97 17.21 1.96 -8.38
N ASP A 98 17.66 3.01 -7.70
CA ASP A 98 16.88 4.25 -7.55
C ASP A 98 16.57 4.87 -8.92
N GLU A 99 17.57 4.97 -9.81
CA GLU A 99 17.37 5.49 -11.17
C GLU A 99 16.37 4.65 -11.96
N VAL A 100 16.49 3.32 -11.90
CA VAL A 100 15.53 2.40 -12.53
C VAL A 100 14.13 2.55 -11.94
N THR A 101 14.02 2.79 -10.63
CA THR A 101 12.74 2.94 -9.91
C THR A 101 11.96 4.15 -10.40
N LEU A 102 12.63 5.30 -10.55
CA LEU A 102 12.01 6.54 -11.00
C LEU A 102 11.44 6.44 -12.43
N ASN A 103 12.07 5.63 -13.28
CA ASN A 103 11.59 5.40 -14.65
C ASN A 103 10.51 4.30 -14.74
N ASN A 104 10.32 3.51 -13.67
CA ASN A 104 9.45 2.33 -13.68
C ASN A 104 8.58 2.24 -12.40
N PRO A 105 7.75 3.24 -12.10
CA PRO A 105 7.13 3.41 -10.78
C PRO A 105 6.12 2.31 -10.39
N LYS A 106 5.63 1.52 -11.36
CA LYS A 106 4.61 0.47 -11.18
C LYS A 106 5.15 -0.90 -11.60
N ASN A 107 6.24 -1.30 -10.97
CA ASN A 107 6.94 -2.56 -11.26
C ASN A 107 7.17 -3.37 -9.97
N TYR A 108 6.69 -4.62 -9.93
CA TYR A 108 6.85 -5.48 -8.76
C TYR A 108 8.29 -5.92 -8.51
N GLN A 109 9.03 -6.19 -9.58
CA GLN A 109 10.37 -6.77 -9.52
C GLN A 109 11.34 -5.83 -8.83
N ILE A 110 11.25 -4.53 -9.07
CA ILE A 110 12.08 -3.49 -8.43
C ILE A 110 11.99 -3.57 -6.91
N TRP A 111 10.78 -3.58 -6.34
CA TRP A 111 10.61 -3.59 -4.89
C TRP A 111 11.03 -4.91 -4.26
N SER A 112 10.77 -6.04 -4.94
CA SER A 112 11.27 -7.35 -4.50
C SER A 112 12.80 -7.42 -4.54
N TYR A 113 13.41 -6.88 -5.59
CA TYR A 113 14.87 -6.86 -5.76
C TYR A 113 15.53 -5.98 -4.69
N ARG A 114 14.97 -4.79 -4.45
CA ARG A 114 15.40 -3.86 -3.41
C ARG A 114 15.38 -4.50 -2.01
N GLN A 115 14.30 -5.21 -1.66
CA GLN A 115 14.23 -5.98 -0.40
C GLN A 115 15.34 -7.02 -0.29
N SER A 116 15.63 -7.75 -1.38
CA SER A 116 16.69 -8.76 -1.41
C SER A 116 18.08 -8.14 -1.22
N LEU A 117 18.34 -6.99 -1.84
CA LEU A 117 19.59 -6.23 -1.64
C LEU A 117 19.75 -5.78 -0.18
N LEU A 118 18.70 -5.21 0.42
CA LEU A 118 18.77 -4.74 1.81
C LEU A 118 18.92 -5.89 2.82
N LYS A 119 18.32 -7.06 2.56
CA LYS A 119 18.53 -8.26 3.38
C LYS A 119 19.96 -8.80 3.28
N LEU A 120 20.61 -8.61 2.14
CA LEU A 120 22.00 -9.01 1.90
C LEU A 120 23.00 -7.99 2.46
N HIS A 121 22.59 -6.71 2.54
CA HIS A 121 23.44 -5.61 2.94
C HIS A 121 23.92 -5.76 4.41
N PRO A 122 25.24 -5.66 4.72
CA PRO A 122 25.75 -5.86 6.07
C PRO A 122 25.29 -4.82 7.10
N SER A 123 25.09 -3.57 6.68
CA SER A 123 24.56 -2.49 7.53
C SER A 123 23.48 -1.66 6.79
N PRO A 124 22.31 -2.24 6.52
CA PRO A 124 21.25 -1.54 5.80
C PRO A 124 20.73 -0.38 6.65
N SER A 125 20.23 0.68 6.01
CA SER A 125 19.72 1.86 6.72
C SER A 125 18.36 2.28 6.18
N PHE A 126 17.37 2.43 7.07
CA PHE A 126 16.06 2.97 6.66
C PHE A 126 16.20 4.39 6.10
N LYS A 127 17.09 5.21 6.69
CA LYS A 127 17.34 6.59 6.24
C LYS A 127 17.73 6.67 4.76
N ARG A 128 18.43 5.67 4.23
CA ARG A 128 18.81 5.58 2.81
C ARG A 128 17.59 5.42 1.91
N GLU A 129 16.54 4.76 2.37
CA GLU A 129 15.33 4.50 1.59
C GLU A 129 14.34 5.69 1.60
N LEU A 130 14.48 6.63 2.54
CA LEU A 130 13.54 7.75 2.66
C LEU A 130 13.47 8.66 1.43
N PRO A 131 14.57 9.05 0.76
CA PRO A 131 14.52 9.95 -0.40
C PRO A 131 13.72 9.37 -1.57
N ILE A 132 14.01 8.13 -1.97
CA ILE A 132 13.30 7.46 -3.07
C ILE A 132 11.84 7.16 -2.72
N LEU A 133 11.55 6.75 -1.49
CA LEU A 133 10.16 6.63 -1.00
C LEU A 133 9.42 7.98 -1.11
N LYS A 134 10.06 9.07 -0.71
CA LYS A 134 9.47 10.41 -0.79
C LYS A 134 9.21 10.83 -2.23
N LEU A 135 10.20 10.73 -3.12
CA LEU A 135 10.03 11.08 -4.53
C LEU A 135 8.87 10.32 -5.18
N MET A 136 8.75 9.02 -4.88
CA MET A 136 7.69 8.18 -5.43
C MET A 136 6.30 8.49 -4.86
N ILE A 137 6.19 8.83 -3.56
CA ILE A 137 4.92 9.25 -2.94
C ILE A 137 4.52 10.67 -3.38
N ASP A 138 5.49 11.57 -3.57
CA ASP A 138 5.22 12.93 -4.05
C ASP A 138 4.67 12.90 -5.50
N ASP A 139 5.12 11.95 -6.33
CA ASP A 139 4.60 11.73 -7.70
C ASP A 139 3.24 10.99 -7.73
N ASP A 140 3.11 9.89 -6.98
CA ASP A 140 1.86 9.14 -6.83
C ASP A 140 1.62 8.79 -5.36
N SER A 141 0.87 9.65 -4.67
CA SER A 141 0.60 9.56 -3.23
C SER A 141 -0.19 8.32 -2.81
N LYS A 142 -0.70 7.56 -3.79
CA LYS A 142 -1.48 6.33 -3.60
C LYS A 142 -0.78 5.12 -4.21
N ASN A 143 0.49 5.22 -4.60
CA ASN A 143 1.26 4.11 -5.15
C ASN A 143 1.34 2.94 -4.16
N TYR A 144 0.64 1.85 -4.49
CA TYR A 144 0.50 0.69 -3.62
C TYR A 144 1.85 0.01 -3.33
N HIS A 145 2.76 -0.03 -4.30
CA HIS A 145 4.04 -0.68 -4.12
C HIS A 145 4.91 0.06 -3.12
N VAL A 146 4.92 1.40 -3.22
CA VAL A 146 5.72 2.28 -2.36
C VAL A 146 5.22 2.20 -0.92
N TRP A 147 3.90 2.26 -0.71
CA TRP A 147 3.31 2.08 0.61
C TRP A 147 3.59 0.69 1.20
N SER A 148 3.45 -0.36 0.39
CA SER A 148 3.75 -1.73 0.83
C SER A 148 5.22 -1.88 1.22
N TYR A 149 6.12 -1.28 0.44
CA TYR A 149 7.55 -1.30 0.70
C TYR A 149 7.93 -0.48 1.92
N ARG A 150 7.34 0.72 2.11
CA ARG A 150 7.56 1.54 3.31
C ARG A 150 7.16 0.80 4.59
N LYS A 151 6.01 0.13 4.60
CA LYS A 151 5.58 -0.74 5.71
C LYS A 151 6.59 -1.86 5.96
N TRP A 152 7.06 -2.51 4.90
CA TRP A 152 8.11 -3.52 5.01
C TRP A 152 9.39 -2.94 5.63
N CYS A 153 9.83 -1.74 5.25
CA CYS A 153 10.99 -1.08 5.85
C CYS A 153 10.78 -0.85 7.36
N CYS A 154 9.63 -0.31 7.76
CA CYS A 154 9.32 -0.10 9.18
C CYS A 154 9.45 -1.40 9.98
N LEU A 155 8.91 -2.50 9.45
CA LEU A 155 9.02 -3.83 10.08
C LEU A 155 10.46 -4.37 10.09
N PHE A 156 11.16 -4.27 8.96
CA PHE A 156 12.51 -4.82 8.77
C PHE A 156 13.53 -4.11 9.67
N PHE A 157 13.45 -2.78 9.77
CA PHE A 157 14.32 -1.96 10.62
C PHE A 157 13.80 -1.83 12.06
N SER A 158 12.56 -2.24 12.33
CA SER A 158 11.86 -2.00 13.61
C SER A 158 11.88 -0.53 14.01
N ASP A 159 11.70 0.36 13.03
CA ASP A 159 11.73 1.81 13.21
C ASP A 159 10.42 2.43 12.72
N PHE A 160 9.74 3.11 13.64
CA PHE A 160 8.43 3.74 13.44
C PHE A 160 8.41 5.21 13.86
N GLN A 161 9.55 5.78 14.26
CA GLN A 161 9.63 7.05 15.02
C GLN A 161 8.93 8.23 14.34
N HIS A 162 8.90 8.24 13.01
CA HIS A 162 8.36 9.34 12.21
C HIS A 162 7.08 8.98 11.44
N GLU A 163 6.56 7.76 11.58
CA GLU A 163 5.52 7.25 10.68
C GLU A 163 4.14 7.86 10.95
N LEU A 164 3.80 8.16 12.22
CA LEU A 164 2.58 8.89 12.54
C LEU A 164 2.61 10.32 11.99
N ALA A 165 3.70 11.06 12.22
CA ALA A 165 3.86 12.42 11.72
C ALA A 165 3.81 12.45 10.17
N TYR A 166 4.50 11.51 9.53
CA TYR A 166 4.47 11.37 8.08
C TYR A 166 3.06 11.10 7.54
N ALA A 167 2.30 10.22 8.19
CA ALA A 167 0.90 9.98 7.83
C ALA A 167 0.03 11.22 8.07
N SER A 168 0.25 11.95 9.17
CA SER A 168 -0.45 13.21 9.44
C SER A 168 -0.23 14.22 8.31
N ASP A 169 1.02 14.48 7.91
CA ASP A 169 1.35 15.46 6.88
C ASP A 169 0.66 15.15 5.53
N LEU A 170 0.59 13.87 5.18
CA LEU A 170 -0.11 13.43 3.97
C LEU A 170 -1.63 13.54 4.07
N ILE A 171 -2.21 13.31 5.25
CA ILE A 171 -3.64 13.51 5.52
C ILE A 171 -3.99 15.01 5.54
N GLU A 172 -3.12 15.87 6.05
CA GLU A 172 -3.31 17.33 5.96
C GLU A 172 -3.29 17.82 4.52
N THR A 173 -2.45 17.19 3.68
CA THR A 173 -2.35 17.51 2.25
C THR A 173 -3.56 17.00 1.46
N ASP A 174 -3.94 15.73 1.66
CA ASP A 174 -5.13 15.11 1.07
C ASP A 174 -5.83 14.23 2.11
N ILE A 175 -6.90 14.78 2.71
CA ILE A 175 -7.70 14.06 3.72
C ILE A 175 -8.39 12.81 3.14
N TYR A 176 -8.56 12.71 1.81
CA TYR A 176 -9.10 11.54 1.13
C TYR A 176 -8.02 10.51 0.76
N ASN A 177 -6.78 10.69 1.20
CA ASN A 177 -5.71 9.72 0.98
C ASN A 177 -5.86 8.51 1.90
N ASN A 178 -6.66 7.54 1.47
CA ASN A 178 -6.88 6.30 2.22
C ASN A 178 -5.59 5.50 2.45
N SER A 179 -4.56 5.64 1.61
CA SER A 179 -3.27 4.98 1.82
C SER A 179 -2.56 5.53 3.05
N ALA A 180 -2.60 6.85 3.27
CA ALA A 180 -2.07 7.49 4.47
C ALA A 180 -2.84 7.08 5.73
N TRP A 181 -4.18 7.06 5.68
CA TRP A 181 -5.01 6.53 6.78
C TRP A 181 -4.69 5.07 7.11
N THR A 182 -4.53 4.23 6.08
CA THR A 182 -4.17 2.82 6.25
C THR A 182 -2.76 2.67 6.82
N HIS A 183 -1.82 3.56 6.46
CA HIS A 183 -0.48 3.56 7.02
C HIS A 183 -0.46 4.01 8.48
N ARG A 184 -1.28 4.99 8.84
CA ARG A 184 -1.50 5.40 10.23
C ARG A 184 -2.04 4.25 11.07
N MET A 185 -2.96 3.44 10.55
CA MET A 185 -3.50 2.27 11.25
C MET A 185 -2.42 1.18 11.39
N PHE A 186 -1.61 1.00 10.35
CA PHE A 186 -0.47 0.08 10.39
C PHE A 186 0.50 0.43 11.52
N TYR A 187 0.76 1.72 11.80
CA TYR A 187 1.55 2.13 12.97
C TYR A 187 0.92 1.58 14.26
N TRP A 188 -0.36 1.84 14.52
CA TRP A 188 -1.01 1.42 15.76
C TRP A 188 -1.06 -0.10 15.96
N VAL A 189 -1.12 -0.86 14.87
CA VAL A 189 -1.11 -2.33 14.91
C VAL A 189 0.28 -2.89 15.20
N ASN A 190 1.36 -2.21 14.79
CA ASN A 190 2.71 -2.80 14.73
C ASN A 190 3.75 -2.12 15.62
N ALA A 191 3.57 -0.84 15.96
CA ALA A 191 4.44 -0.16 16.91
C ALA A 191 4.34 -0.87 18.26
N LYS A 192 5.46 -1.45 18.71
CA LYS A 192 5.52 -2.30 19.91
C LYS A 192 5.66 -1.51 21.22
N ASP A 193 5.47 -0.20 21.15
CA ASP A 193 5.66 0.70 22.28
C ASP A 193 4.50 0.59 23.28
N VAL A 194 4.77 0.97 24.53
CA VAL A 194 3.74 1.05 25.55
C VAL A 194 2.84 2.24 25.23
N ILE A 195 1.72 1.97 24.58
CA ILE A 195 0.73 2.99 24.23
C ILE A 195 -0.01 3.45 25.50
N SER A 196 0.15 4.73 25.84
CA SER A 196 -0.51 5.38 26.96
C SER A 196 -1.96 5.77 26.63
N LYS A 197 -2.79 5.96 27.67
CA LYS A 197 -4.17 6.46 27.47
C LYS A 197 -4.22 7.87 26.87
N VAL A 198 -3.19 8.67 27.10
CA VAL A 198 -3.10 10.04 26.56
C VAL A 198 -2.92 9.98 25.05
N GLU A 199 -1.99 9.16 24.56
CA GLU A 199 -1.78 8.97 23.12
C GLU A 199 -3.05 8.46 22.40
N LEU A 200 -3.79 7.55 23.03
CA LEU A 200 -5.06 7.08 22.47
C LEU A 200 -6.13 8.18 22.42
N ALA A 201 -6.17 9.05 23.44
CA ALA A 201 -7.11 10.16 23.49
C ALA A 201 -6.76 11.25 22.46
N ASP A 202 -5.47 11.56 22.31
CA ASP A 202 -4.97 12.52 21.31
C ASP A 202 -5.26 12.01 19.89
N GLU A 203 -5.06 10.71 19.65
CA GLU A 203 -5.39 10.08 18.38
C GLU A 203 -6.89 10.13 18.10
N LEU A 204 -7.73 9.82 19.09
CA LEU A 204 -9.17 9.90 18.94
C LEU A 204 -9.63 11.32 18.59
N GLN A 205 -9.05 12.33 19.24
CA GLN A 205 -9.33 13.73 18.94
C GLN A 205 -8.88 14.10 17.52
N PHE A 206 -7.70 13.66 17.09
CA PHE A 206 -7.23 13.85 15.71
C PHE A 206 -8.23 13.29 14.68
N ILE A 207 -8.73 12.07 14.89
CA ILE A 207 -9.71 11.44 13.99
C ILE A 207 -10.99 12.27 13.95
N MET A 208 -11.52 12.67 15.10
CA MET A 208 -12.74 13.46 15.22
C MET A 208 -12.59 14.82 14.54
N ASP A 209 -11.44 15.48 14.69
CA ASP A 209 -11.15 16.75 14.03
C ASP A 209 -11.15 16.60 12.49
N LYS A 210 -10.60 15.50 11.97
CA LYS A 210 -10.64 15.19 10.53
C LYS A 210 -12.04 14.87 10.02
N ILE A 211 -12.84 14.14 10.79
CA ILE A 211 -14.26 13.91 10.46
C ILE A 211 -15.01 15.23 10.41
N GLN A 212 -14.82 16.11 11.40
CA GLN A 212 -15.51 17.40 11.48
C GLN A 212 -15.24 18.28 10.25
N LEU A 213 -14.03 18.22 9.68
CA LEU A 213 -13.67 18.96 8.46
C LEU A 213 -14.38 18.41 7.22
N VAL A 214 -14.51 17.08 7.11
CA VAL A 214 -15.13 16.42 5.94
C VAL A 214 -15.99 15.23 6.39
N PRO A 215 -17.23 15.48 6.87
CA PRO A 215 -18.06 14.44 7.48
C PRO A 215 -18.44 13.31 6.53
N GLN A 216 -18.52 13.56 5.22
CA GLN A 216 -18.85 12.56 4.21
C GLN A 216 -17.61 11.88 3.59
N ASN A 217 -16.44 11.94 4.24
CA ASN A 217 -15.26 11.16 3.84
C ASN A 217 -15.22 9.81 4.56
N ILE A 218 -15.28 8.69 3.82
CA ILE A 218 -15.31 7.33 4.38
C ILE A 218 -14.03 6.93 5.13
N SER A 219 -12.88 7.46 4.73
CA SER A 219 -11.57 7.05 5.26
C SER A 219 -11.44 7.26 6.77
N PRO A 220 -11.67 8.46 7.32
CA PRO A 220 -11.60 8.68 8.77
C PRO A 220 -12.68 7.92 9.56
N TRP A 221 -13.88 7.67 9.00
CA TRP A 221 -14.89 6.83 9.66
C TRP A 221 -14.48 5.37 9.76
N THR A 222 -13.95 4.82 8.67
CA THR A 222 -13.43 3.44 8.65
C THR A 222 -12.24 3.31 9.60
N TYR A 223 -11.38 4.33 9.63
CA TYR A 223 -10.26 4.42 10.54
C TYR A 223 -10.71 4.49 12.01
N LEU A 224 -11.67 5.36 12.34
CA LEU A 224 -12.25 5.49 13.68
C LEU A 224 -12.75 4.15 14.21
N ARG A 225 -13.55 3.46 13.39
CA ARG A 225 -14.08 2.14 13.73
C ARG A 225 -12.96 1.14 13.99
N GLY A 226 -11.98 1.04 13.07
CA GLY A 226 -10.85 0.13 13.24
C GLY A 226 -9.99 0.45 14.47
N PHE A 227 -9.81 1.73 14.78
CA PHE A 227 -9.06 2.19 15.94
C PHE A 227 -9.75 1.81 17.25
N GLN A 228 -11.07 2.00 17.32
CA GLN A 228 -11.88 1.57 18.47
C GLN A 228 -11.88 0.05 18.64
N GLU A 229 -12.00 -0.71 17.55
CA GLU A 229 -11.93 -2.18 17.59
C GLU A 229 -10.56 -2.66 18.10
N LEU A 230 -9.47 -2.03 17.65
CA LEU A 230 -8.11 -2.38 18.06
C LEU A 230 -7.85 -2.12 19.55
N PHE A 231 -8.43 -1.06 20.10
CA PHE A 231 -8.20 -0.64 21.49
C PHE A 231 -9.42 -0.78 22.39
N HIS A 232 -10.39 -1.61 22.02
CA HIS A 232 -11.67 -1.78 22.71
C HIS A 232 -11.54 -2.01 24.24
N ASP A 233 -10.62 -2.89 24.65
CA ASP A 233 -10.41 -3.19 26.08
C ASP A 233 -9.84 -2.00 26.89
N ARG A 234 -9.23 -1.03 26.20
CA ARG A 234 -8.57 0.16 26.79
C ARG A 234 -9.40 1.43 26.63
N LEU A 235 -10.19 1.49 25.57
CA LEU A 235 -11.15 2.52 25.22
C LEU A 235 -12.52 1.86 25.31
N GLN A 236 -13.11 1.82 26.52
CA GLN A 236 -14.55 1.57 26.61
C GLN A 236 -15.21 2.55 25.66
N TRP A 237 -16.10 2.05 24.77
CA TRP A 237 -16.72 2.85 23.72
C TRP A 237 -17.23 4.16 24.31
N ASP A 238 -16.46 5.22 24.06
CA ASP A 238 -16.66 6.46 24.78
C ASP A 238 -17.99 7.03 24.28
N SER A 239 -18.93 7.28 25.20
CA SER A 239 -20.17 7.99 24.91
C SER A 239 -19.91 9.26 24.08
N LYS A 240 -18.76 9.91 24.30
CA LYS A 240 -18.30 11.08 23.52
C LYS A 240 -18.25 10.81 22.01
N VAL A 241 -17.84 9.62 21.56
CA VAL A 241 -17.72 9.30 20.13
C VAL A 241 -19.09 9.04 19.51
N VAL A 242 -20.00 8.40 20.25
CA VAL A 242 -21.38 8.19 19.81
C VAL A 242 -22.11 9.53 19.75
N ASP A 243 -21.97 10.36 20.76
CA ASP A 243 -22.55 11.71 20.81
C ASP A 243 -22.01 12.55 19.66
N PHE A 244 -20.69 12.51 19.42
CA PHE A 244 -20.06 13.17 18.27
C PHE A 244 -20.61 12.66 16.94
N ALA A 245 -20.69 11.35 16.72
CA ALA A 245 -21.20 10.81 15.47
C ALA A 245 -22.69 11.16 15.24
N THR A 246 -23.46 11.29 16.33
CA THR A 246 -24.88 11.65 16.29
C THR A 246 -25.11 13.07 15.76
N THR A 247 -24.15 13.99 15.92
CA THR A 247 -24.30 15.37 15.43
C THR A 247 -24.44 15.45 13.90
N PHE A 248 -23.93 14.45 13.17
CA PHE A 248 -23.94 14.44 11.69
C PHE A 248 -25.19 13.82 11.07
N ILE A 249 -26.10 13.27 11.87
CA ILE A 249 -27.33 12.60 11.38
C ILE A 249 -28.61 13.38 11.68
N GLY A 250 -28.50 14.51 12.41
CA GLY A 250 -29.64 15.30 12.86
C GLY A 250 -30.66 14.44 13.63
N ASP A 251 -31.95 14.74 13.44
CA ASP A 251 -33.04 14.04 14.13
C ASP A 251 -33.61 12.86 13.33
N VAL A 252 -32.88 12.33 12.34
CA VAL A 252 -33.41 11.34 11.38
C VAL A 252 -33.94 10.06 12.04
N LEU A 253 -33.41 9.70 13.21
CA LEU A 253 -33.86 8.55 14.00
C LEU A 253 -35.16 8.79 14.76
N SER A 254 -35.62 10.02 14.90
CA SER A 254 -36.93 10.32 15.48
C SER A 254 -38.05 10.27 14.43
N LEU A 255 -37.71 10.40 13.15
CA LEU A 255 -38.68 10.51 12.06
C LEU A 255 -39.27 9.14 11.67
N PRO A 256 -40.53 9.08 11.20
CA PRO A 256 -41.09 7.85 10.67
C PRO A 256 -40.34 7.42 9.41
N ILE A 257 -40.18 6.11 9.21
CA ILE A 257 -39.64 5.57 7.96
C ILE A 257 -40.73 5.69 6.91
N GLY A 258 -40.58 6.63 5.98
CA GLY A 258 -41.54 6.95 4.93
C GLY A 258 -40.93 6.87 3.53
N SER A 259 -41.40 7.72 2.62
CA SER A 259 -40.78 7.84 1.30
C SER A 259 -39.39 8.50 1.41
N PRO A 260 -38.42 8.18 0.53
CA PRO A 260 -37.12 8.86 0.51
C PRO A 260 -37.23 10.38 0.42
N GLU A 261 -38.29 10.89 -0.22
CA GLU A 261 -38.56 12.31 -0.41
C GLU A 261 -38.93 13.02 0.91
N ASP A 262 -39.47 12.30 1.89
CA ASP A 262 -39.89 12.85 3.19
C ASP A 262 -38.74 12.93 4.22
N LEU A 263 -37.63 12.23 3.96
CA LEU A 263 -36.49 12.20 4.86
C LEU A 263 -35.59 13.44 4.64
N PRO A 264 -35.04 14.07 5.69
CA PRO A 264 -34.15 15.21 5.53
C PRO A 264 -32.81 14.80 4.88
N GLU A 265 -32.01 15.78 4.47
CA GLU A 265 -30.59 15.53 4.22
C GLU A 265 -29.84 15.37 5.55
N ILE A 266 -28.79 14.56 5.56
CA ILE A 266 -27.87 14.41 6.68
C ILE A 266 -26.47 14.80 6.24
N GLU A 267 -25.63 15.22 7.17
CA GLU A 267 -24.24 15.61 6.85
C GLU A 267 -23.38 14.39 6.53
N SER A 268 -23.66 13.24 7.14
CA SER A 268 -22.89 12.02 6.91
C SER A 268 -23.69 10.72 6.93
N SER A 269 -23.74 10.03 5.79
CA SER A 269 -24.23 8.64 5.75
C SER A 269 -23.26 7.65 6.40
N TYR A 270 -21.97 7.98 6.45
CA TYR A 270 -20.96 7.18 7.14
C TYR A 270 -21.08 7.29 8.67
N ALA A 271 -21.50 8.44 9.20
CA ALA A 271 -21.87 8.56 10.61
C ALA A 271 -23.05 7.65 10.94
N LEU A 272 -24.08 7.63 10.09
CA LEU A 272 -25.25 6.76 10.27
C LEU A 272 -24.87 5.27 10.22
N GLU A 273 -23.98 4.87 9.30
CA GLU A 273 -23.42 3.52 9.24
C GLU A 273 -22.61 3.16 10.49
N PHE A 274 -21.75 4.07 10.95
CA PHE A 274 -20.93 3.90 12.15
C PHE A 274 -21.80 3.72 13.41
N LEU A 275 -22.83 4.55 13.58
CA LEU A 275 -23.77 4.46 14.69
C LEU A 275 -24.60 3.17 14.63
N ALA A 276 -25.08 2.78 13.45
CA ALA A 276 -25.81 1.52 13.27
C ALA A 276 -24.96 0.30 13.66
N TYR A 277 -23.66 0.33 13.36
CA TYR A 277 -22.72 -0.69 13.81
C TYR A 277 -22.60 -0.72 15.33
N HIS A 278 -22.41 0.45 15.95
CA HIS A 278 -22.28 0.57 17.40
C HIS A 278 -23.54 0.12 18.15
N TRP A 279 -24.71 0.61 17.77
CA TRP A 279 -25.98 0.22 18.37
C TRP A 279 -26.34 -1.24 18.14
N GLY A 280 -25.85 -1.84 17.06
CA GLY A 280 -26.06 -3.26 16.79
C GLY A 280 -25.37 -4.18 17.81
N ALA A 281 -24.32 -3.69 18.50
CA ALA A 281 -23.58 -4.45 19.49
C ALA A 281 -24.29 -4.56 20.84
N ASP A 282 -25.14 -3.59 21.20
CA ASP A 282 -25.89 -3.57 22.47
C ASP A 282 -27.37 -3.92 22.25
N PRO A 283 -27.89 -5.02 22.83
CA PRO A 283 -29.30 -5.38 22.79
C PRO A 283 -30.27 -4.23 23.11
N CYS A 284 -29.91 -3.31 24.00
CA CYS A 284 -30.76 -2.18 24.39
C CYS A 284 -30.94 -1.13 23.29
N THR A 285 -30.07 -1.12 22.28
CA THR A 285 -30.07 -0.10 21.21
C THR A 285 -30.30 -0.68 19.81
N ARG A 286 -30.58 -1.99 19.69
CA ARG A 286 -30.78 -2.66 18.40
C ARG A 286 -31.87 -2.05 17.53
N ASP A 287 -32.95 -1.54 18.13
CA ASP A 287 -34.01 -0.87 17.37
C ASP A 287 -33.47 0.38 16.63
N ASN A 288 -32.54 1.11 17.24
CA ASN A 288 -31.86 2.24 16.59
C ASN A 288 -30.99 1.75 15.43
N ALA A 289 -30.29 0.62 15.59
CA ALA A 289 -29.49 0.01 14.52
C ALA A 289 -30.35 -0.43 13.34
N VAL A 290 -31.47 -1.13 13.60
CA VAL A 290 -32.43 -1.55 12.57
C VAL A 290 -32.97 -0.34 11.81
N LYS A 291 -33.33 0.72 12.54
CA LYS A 291 -33.81 1.98 11.94
C LYS A 291 -32.74 2.65 11.08
N ALA A 292 -31.52 2.78 11.58
CA ALA A 292 -30.40 3.38 10.85
C ALA A 292 -30.06 2.60 9.56
N TYR A 293 -29.97 1.26 9.62
CA TYR A 293 -29.77 0.44 8.42
C TYR A 293 -30.93 0.55 7.42
N SER A 294 -32.17 0.68 7.90
CA SER A 294 -33.33 0.90 7.03
C SER A 294 -33.25 2.25 6.31
N LEU A 295 -32.87 3.31 7.02
CA LEU A 295 -32.67 4.64 6.44
C LEU A 295 -31.54 4.66 5.40
N LEU A 296 -30.44 3.93 5.65
CA LEU A 296 -29.38 3.72 4.66
C LEU A 296 -29.91 3.01 3.41
N ALA A 297 -30.69 1.94 3.56
CA ALA A 297 -31.26 1.20 2.43
C ALA A 297 -32.24 2.01 1.58
N ILE A 298 -32.99 2.91 2.21
CA ILE A 298 -34.06 3.68 1.57
C ILE A 298 -33.52 4.93 0.88
N LYS A 299 -32.67 5.72 1.56
CA LYS A 299 -32.24 7.04 1.08
C LYS A 299 -30.74 7.23 1.02
N TYR A 300 -30.02 6.96 2.11
CA TYR A 300 -28.66 7.50 2.28
C TYR A 300 -27.56 6.63 1.67
N ASP A 301 -27.86 5.37 1.34
CA ASP A 301 -26.98 4.45 0.62
C ASP A 301 -27.76 3.31 -0.07
N PRO A 302 -28.66 3.62 -1.02
CA PRO A 302 -29.53 2.62 -1.64
C PRO A 302 -28.77 1.61 -2.51
N ILE A 303 -27.54 1.95 -2.93
CA ILE A 303 -26.69 1.05 -3.71
C ILE A 303 -26.29 -0.19 -2.92
N ARG A 304 -26.11 -0.10 -1.59
CA ARG A 304 -25.84 -1.25 -0.71
C ARG A 304 -27.08 -1.74 0.04
N LYS A 305 -28.32 -1.47 -0.43
CA LYS A 305 -29.56 -1.92 0.23
C LYS A 305 -29.58 -3.40 0.65
N ASN A 306 -29.02 -4.28 -0.19
CA ASN A 306 -28.97 -5.71 0.12
C ASN A 306 -28.03 -6.03 1.29
N LEU A 307 -26.93 -5.28 1.44
CA LEU A 307 -26.06 -5.36 2.61
C LEU A 307 -26.80 -4.89 3.87
N TRP A 308 -27.54 -3.79 3.79
CA TRP A 308 -28.29 -3.27 4.95
C TRP A 308 -29.40 -4.22 5.41
N HIS A 309 -30.15 -4.80 4.48
CA HIS A 309 -31.11 -5.86 4.81
C HIS A 309 -30.44 -7.08 5.45
N HIS A 310 -29.28 -7.48 4.94
CA HIS A 310 -28.50 -8.57 5.55
C HIS A 310 -28.04 -8.21 6.97
N LYS A 311 -27.58 -6.98 7.21
CA LYS A 311 -27.20 -6.49 8.55
C LYS A 311 -28.38 -6.51 9.51
N ILE A 312 -29.55 -6.02 9.10
CA ILE A 312 -30.80 -6.06 9.89
C ILE A 312 -31.15 -7.50 10.28
N ASN A 313 -31.11 -8.43 9.32
CA ASN A 313 -31.42 -9.83 9.58
C ASN A 313 -30.47 -10.49 10.59
N ASN A 314 -29.22 -10.03 10.69
CA ASN A 314 -28.24 -10.54 11.65
C ASN A 314 -28.37 -9.92 13.06
N LEU A 315 -29.22 -8.91 13.26
CA LEU A 315 -29.48 -8.31 14.58
C LEU A 315 -30.63 -9.02 15.34
N ASN A 316 -31.45 -9.77 14.61
CA ASN A 316 -32.64 -10.47 15.11
C ASN A 316 -32.31 -11.77 15.84
#